data_AF-A0ABD2RDZ3-F1
#
_entry.id   AF-A0ABD2RDZ3-F1
#
_cell.length_a   1.000
_cell.length_b   1.000
_cell.length_c   1.000
_cell.angle_alpha   90.00
_cell.angle_beta   90.00
_cell.angle_gamma   90.00
#
_symmetry.space_group_name_H-M   'P 1'
#
loop_
_entity.id
_entity.type
_entity.pdbx_description
1 polymer ?
#
loop_
_entity_poly.entity_id
_entity_poly.type
_entity_poly.pdbx_seq_one_letter_code
_entity_poly.pdbx_strand_id
1 'polypeptide(L)'
;MAARITFRPPEFTKKHHKPLISLTKRIPTCISCTTTTKPEIELEFIGPKPDENGNYPMDKTKAVSGEKLLRNIMSENKIELYAAYIIQGNDVLNERTNTELRYLKKKPESWRLACQTIVGNKKNSGKVVVQRFPQWKK
;
A
#
# COMPACT_ATOMS: atom_id res chain seq x y z
N MET A 1 -32.96 -61.51 -7.48
CA MET A 1 -32.77 -60.33 -6.62
C MET A 1 -31.51 -59.61 -7.08
N ALA A 2 -31.63 -58.46 -7.74
CA ALA A 2 -30.49 -57.67 -8.20
C ALA A 2 -30.70 -56.22 -7.76
N ALA A 3 -29.86 -55.73 -6.84
CA ALA A 3 -29.92 -54.37 -6.33
C ALA A 3 -29.24 -53.41 -7.32
N ARG A 4 -30.00 -52.48 -7.89
CA ARG A 4 -29.46 -51.38 -8.69
C ARG A 4 -28.90 -50.32 -7.73
N ILE A 5 -27.58 -50.18 -7.71
CA ILE A 5 -26.89 -49.12 -6.99
C ILE A 5 -27.08 -47.83 -7.80
N THR A 6 -27.99 -46.97 -7.35
CA THR A 6 -28.22 -45.64 -7.91
C THR A 6 -27.12 -44.71 -7.42
N PHE A 7 -26.10 -44.49 -8.23
CA PHE A 7 -25.15 -43.39 -8.01
C PHE A 7 -25.88 -42.06 -8.27
N ARG A 8 -26.29 -41.38 -7.20
CA ARG A 8 -26.66 -39.96 -7.24
C ARG A 8 -25.39 -39.12 -7.38
N PRO A 9 -25.22 -38.33 -8.44
CA PRO A 9 -24.17 -37.32 -8.46
C PRO A 9 -24.51 -36.18 -7.49
N PRO A 10 -23.51 -35.57 -6.81
CA PRO A 10 -23.73 -34.38 -6.00
C PRO A 10 -24.11 -33.19 -6.90
N GLU A 11 -25.20 -32.51 -6.57
CA GLU A 11 -25.62 -31.29 -7.25
C GLU A 11 -24.59 -30.18 -7.08
N PHE A 12 -23.95 -29.78 -8.18
CA PHE A 12 -23.18 -28.55 -8.25
C PHE A 12 -24.14 -27.37 -8.16
N THR A 13 -24.23 -26.77 -6.97
CA THR A 13 -24.94 -25.51 -6.75
C THR A 13 -24.35 -24.43 -7.67
N LYS A 14 -25.18 -23.98 -8.61
CA LYS A 14 -24.91 -22.94 -9.60
C LYS A 14 -24.46 -21.66 -8.89
N LYS A 15 -23.21 -21.25 -9.12
CA LYS A 15 -22.74 -19.92 -8.75
C LYS A 15 -23.56 -18.89 -9.54
N HIS A 16 -24.22 -17.99 -8.85
CA HIS A 16 -24.80 -16.79 -9.45
C HIS A 16 -23.68 -15.93 -10.03
N HIS A 17 -23.36 -16.15 -11.30
CA HIS A 17 -22.67 -15.17 -12.11
C HIS A 17 -23.65 -14.02 -12.34
N LYS A 18 -23.43 -12.92 -11.62
CA LYS A 18 -24.12 -11.65 -11.89
C LYS A 18 -23.79 -11.24 -13.33
N PRO A 19 -24.77 -10.75 -14.10
CA PRO A 19 -24.57 -10.45 -15.50
C PRO A 19 -23.70 -9.20 -15.65
N LEU A 20 -22.63 -9.31 -16.42
CA LEU A 20 -21.79 -8.19 -16.81
C LEU A 20 -22.45 -7.51 -18.02
N ILE A 21 -23.42 -6.64 -17.75
CA ILE A 21 -24.11 -5.82 -18.75
C ILE A 21 -23.60 -4.38 -18.60
N SER A 22 -22.87 -3.97 -19.64
CA SER A 22 -22.85 -2.68 -20.34
C SER A 22 -22.54 -1.35 -19.60
N LEU A 23 -22.15 -0.42 -20.47
CA LEU A 23 -21.96 1.02 -20.32
C LEU A 23 -20.61 1.51 -19.78
N THR A 24 -19.74 1.76 -20.76
CA THR A 24 -18.98 3.01 -20.88
C THR A 24 -19.68 4.18 -20.17
N LYS A 25 -19.21 4.50 -18.96
CA LYS A 25 -19.33 5.83 -18.41
C LYS A 25 -17.91 6.35 -18.27
N ARG A 26 -17.52 7.20 -19.23
CA ARG A 26 -16.39 8.11 -19.05
C ARG A 26 -16.64 8.84 -17.74
N ILE A 27 -15.92 8.43 -16.70
CA ILE A 27 -15.75 9.26 -15.51
C ILE A 27 -15.12 10.55 -16.04
N PRO A 28 -15.68 11.73 -15.73
CA PRO A 28 -15.01 12.95 -16.08
C PRO A 28 -13.69 12.91 -15.34
N THR A 29 -12.60 12.82 -16.10
CA THR A 29 -11.30 13.32 -15.69
C THR A 29 -11.58 14.72 -15.18
N CYS A 30 -11.55 14.91 -13.87
CA CYS A 30 -11.54 16.22 -13.25
C CYS A 30 -10.22 16.87 -13.66
N ILE A 31 -10.23 17.45 -14.86
CA ILE A 31 -9.25 18.38 -15.37
C ILE A 31 -9.58 19.71 -14.68
N SER A 32 -9.15 19.85 -13.43
CA SER A 32 -8.93 21.13 -12.75
C SER A 32 -8.55 20.85 -11.28
N CYS A 33 -7.30 20.49 -11.05
CA CYS A 33 -6.70 20.68 -9.72
C CYS A 33 -5.68 21.81 -9.84
N THR A 34 -6.14 23.00 -10.18
CA THR A 34 -5.37 24.23 -9.96
C THR A 34 -5.16 24.39 -8.45
N THR A 35 -3.92 24.20 -7.99
CA THR A 35 -3.31 24.81 -6.78
C THR A 35 -4.30 25.26 -5.70
N THR A 36 -4.70 24.38 -4.78
CA THR A 36 -5.58 24.75 -3.65
C THR A 36 -5.44 23.75 -2.48
N THR A 37 -4.80 24.21 -1.41
CA THR A 37 -5.13 23.96 0.02
C THR A 37 -5.37 22.51 0.49
N LYS A 38 -4.65 21.51 -0.02
CA LYS A 38 -4.68 20.14 0.52
C LYS A 38 -3.31 19.81 1.10
N PRO A 39 -3.19 19.29 2.33
CA PRO A 39 -1.89 19.02 2.91
C PRO A 39 -1.18 17.94 2.10
N GLU A 40 -0.09 18.34 1.45
CA GLU A 40 0.82 17.42 0.78
C GLU A 40 1.89 16.95 1.76
N ILE A 41 2.33 15.71 1.58
CA ILE A 41 3.37 15.08 2.37
C ILE A 41 4.51 14.73 1.43
N GLU A 42 5.70 15.11 1.83
CA GLU A 42 6.93 14.78 1.11
C GLU A 42 7.48 13.47 1.69
N LEU A 43 7.58 12.45 0.86
CA LEU A 43 8.16 11.17 1.24
C LEU A 43 9.52 11.04 0.57
N GLU A 44 10.51 10.67 1.37
CA GLU A 44 11.86 10.44 0.92
C GLU A 44 12.24 8.99 1.16
N PHE A 45 12.50 8.26 0.08
CA PHE A 45 12.87 6.86 0.15
C PHE A 45 14.38 6.70 -0.03
N ILE A 46 15.07 6.28 1.02
CA ILE A 46 16.51 5.97 0.97
C ILE A 46 16.69 4.58 0.38
N GLY A 47 17.48 4.48 -0.68
CA GLY A 47 17.76 3.24 -1.38
C GLY A 47 18.59 2.26 -0.55
N PRO A 48 18.51 0.96 -0.85
CA PRO A 48 19.28 -0.05 -0.14
C PRO A 48 20.75 -0.13 -0.58
N LYS A 49 21.08 0.33 -1.80
CA LYS A 49 22.44 0.25 -2.36
C LYS A 49 23.09 1.63 -2.30
N PRO A 50 24.33 1.76 -1.80
CA PRO A 50 25.09 2.99 -1.98
C PRO A 50 25.50 3.12 -3.46
N ASP A 51 25.45 4.33 -3.96
CA ASP A 51 26.06 4.74 -5.22
C ASP A 51 27.59 4.71 -5.08
N GLU A 52 28.32 4.84 -6.19
CA GLU A 52 29.80 4.77 -6.23
C GLU A 52 30.50 5.75 -5.29
N ASN A 53 29.80 6.83 -4.91
CA ASN A 53 30.28 7.86 -3.97
C ASN A 53 29.96 7.55 -2.48
N GLY A 54 29.45 6.36 -2.17
CA GLY A 54 29.01 5.99 -0.81
C GLY A 54 27.71 6.66 -0.35
N ASN A 55 27.04 7.42 -1.23
CA ASN A 55 25.75 8.04 -0.96
C ASN A 55 24.61 7.08 -1.30
N TYR A 56 23.52 7.07 -0.53
CA TYR A 56 22.35 6.25 -0.87
C TYR A 56 21.40 7.03 -1.82
N PRO A 57 20.91 6.40 -2.90
CA PRO A 57 20.02 7.05 -3.83
C PRO A 57 18.69 7.34 -3.13
N MET A 58 18.25 8.57 -3.21
CA MET A 58 17.14 9.09 -2.44
C MET A 58 16.01 9.48 -3.38
N ASP A 59 14.94 8.68 -3.41
CA ASP A 59 13.77 8.95 -4.25
C ASP A 59 12.79 9.85 -3.49
N LYS A 60 12.59 11.05 -3.98
CA LYS A 60 11.65 12.02 -3.41
C LYS A 60 10.31 11.91 -4.15
N THR A 61 9.23 11.81 -3.39
CA THR A 61 7.89 11.80 -3.95
C THR A 61 6.96 12.67 -3.13
N LYS A 62 5.91 13.17 -3.78
CA LYS A 62 4.88 13.98 -3.13
C LYS A 62 3.58 13.24 -3.19
N ALA A 63 2.89 13.17 -2.05
CA ALA A 63 1.61 12.51 -1.95
C ALA A 63 0.60 13.38 -1.19
N VAL A 64 -0.66 13.23 -1.57
CA VAL A 64 -1.78 13.89 -0.91
C VAL A 64 -2.11 13.16 0.39
N SER A 65 -2.10 13.90 1.50
CA SER A 65 -2.39 13.40 2.85
C SER A 65 -3.81 12.83 2.99
N GLY A 66 -3.91 11.62 3.56
CA GLY A 66 -5.17 10.98 3.95
C GLY A 66 -5.97 10.33 2.83
N GLU A 67 -5.40 10.18 1.63
CA GLU A 67 -6.06 9.53 0.50
C GLU A 67 -5.30 8.34 -0.08
N LYS A 68 -3.97 8.33 0.03
CA LYS A 68 -3.13 7.26 -0.51
C LYS A 68 -2.50 6.41 0.60
N LEU A 69 -2.53 5.10 0.40
CA LEU A 69 -1.74 4.15 1.19
C LEU A 69 -0.27 4.27 0.84
N LEU A 70 0.61 4.07 1.83
CA LEU A 70 2.07 4.09 1.62
C LEU A 70 2.50 3.10 0.53
N ARG A 71 1.86 1.92 0.47
CA ARG A 71 2.05 0.94 -0.61
C ARG A 71 1.78 1.51 -1.99
N ASN A 72 0.67 2.23 -2.19
CA ASN A 72 0.32 2.75 -3.51
C ASN A 72 1.35 3.76 -3.97
N ILE A 73 1.78 4.65 -3.08
CA ILE A 73 2.83 5.63 -3.36
C ILE A 73 4.13 4.91 -3.72
N MET A 74 4.53 3.91 -2.93
CA MET A 74 5.72 3.12 -3.24
C MET A 74 5.61 2.42 -4.60
N SER A 75 4.47 1.78 -4.88
CA SER A 75 4.21 1.12 -6.17
C SER A 75 4.20 2.08 -7.36
N GLU A 76 3.61 3.26 -7.21
CA GLU A 76 3.61 4.33 -8.23
C GLU A 76 5.03 4.79 -8.57
N ASN A 77 5.91 4.85 -7.57
CA ASN A 77 7.33 5.17 -7.76
C ASN A 77 8.18 3.95 -8.19
N LYS A 78 7.55 2.82 -8.59
CA LYS A 78 8.20 1.55 -8.97
C LYS A 78 9.08 0.94 -7.87
N ILE A 79 8.71 1.18 -6.61
CA ILE A 79 9.41 0.68 -5.44
C ILE A 79 8.65 -0.54 -4.88
N GLU A 80 9.16 -1.75 -5.15
CA GLU A 80 8.58 -3.01 -4.67
C GLU A 80 9.08 -3.37 -3.27
N LEU A 81 8.42 -2.85 -2.23
CA LEU A 81 8.77 -3.12 -0.83
C LEU A 81 7.69 -3.89 -0.08
N TYR A 82 8.13 -4.85 0.73
CA TYR A 82 7.27 -5.59 1.68
C TYR A 82 7.26 -4.98 3.09
N ALA A 83 8.28 -4.19 3.47
CA ALA A 83 8.38 -3.51 4.76
C ALA A 83 9.07 -2.15 4.61
N ALA A 84 8.63 -1.18 5.40
CA ALA A 84 9.17 0.19 5.42
C ALA A 84 9.73 0.50 6.81
N TYR A 85 10.96 1.00 6.86
CA TYR A 85 11.54 1.51 8.11
C TYR A 85 11.40 3.03 8.14
N ILE A 86 10.57 3.54 9.04
CA ILE A 86 10.37 4.97 9.22
C ILE A 86 11.53 5.51 10.07
N ILE A 87 12.38 6.32 9.46
CA ILE A 87 13.47 7.02 10.17
C ILE A 87 12.91 8.27 10.86
N GLN A 88 12.06 9.03 10.15
CA GLN A 88 11.49 10.30 10.61
C GLN A 88 10.05 10.47 10.11
N GLY A 89 9.23 11.23 10.85
CA GLY A 89 7.87 11.57 10.44
C GLY A 89 6.82 10.51 10.77
N ASN A 90 7.04 9.66 11.79
CA ASN A 90 6.06 8.65 12.21
C ASN A 90 4.75 9.28 12.73
N ASP A 91 4.83 10.49 13.25
CA ASP A 91 3.73 11.35 13.70
C ASP A 91 2.83 11.84 12.55
N VAL A 92 3.37 11.92 11.33
CA VAL A 92 2.60 12.24 10.12
C VAL A 92 1.79 11.03 9.64
N LEU A 93 2.17 9.83 10.07
CA LEU A 93 1.49 8.59 9.72
C LEU A 93 0.39 8.25 10.73
N ASN A 94 -0.57 7.42 10.32
CA ASN A 94 -1.59 6.94 11.25
C ASN A 94 -0.97 6.17 12.44
N GLU A 95 -1.69 6.06 13.55
CA GLU A 95 -1.26 5.21 14.67
C GLU A 95 -1.18 3.72 14.26
N ARG A 96 -0.37 2.97 15.01
CA ARG A 96 -0.16 1.53 14.80
C ARG A 96 -1.34 0.74 15.38
N THR A 97 -1.98 -0.09 14.55
CA THR A 97 -3.07 -0.98 14.99
C THR A 97 -2.51 -2.26 15.62
N ASN A 98 -3.26 -2.89 16.54
CA ASN A 98 -2.86 -4.16 17.19
C ASN A 98 -2.55 -5.29 16.18
N THR A 99 -3.18 -5.26 15.00
CA THR A 99 -2.88 -6.16 13.88
C THR A 99 -1.44 -6.01 13.39
N GLU A 100 -0.94 -4.78 13.22
CA GLU A 100 0.45 -4.49 12.84
C GLU A 100 1.41 -5.03 13.91
N LEU A 101 1.10 -4.83 15.19
CA LEU A 101 1.87 -5.38 16.32
C LEU A 101 1.95 -6.91 16.29
N ARG A 102 0.87 -7.61 15.91
CA ARG A 102 0.84 -9.07 15.81
C ARG A 102 1.77 -9.61 14.73
N TYR A 103 1.93 -8.90 13.62
CA TYR A 103 2.85 -9.27 12.54
C TYR A 103 4.30 -8.79 12.81
N LEU A 104 4.47 -7.69 13.56
CA LEU A 104 5.76 -7.04 13.82
C LEU A 104 6.34 -7.33 15.21
N LYS A 105 5.97 -8.44 15.86
CA LYS A 105 6.34 -8.76 17.25
C LYS A 105 7.84 -8.70 17.61
N LYS A 106 8.75 -8.81 16.62
CA LYS A 106 10.22 -8.78 16.81
C LYS A 106 10.89 -7.54 16.22
N LYS A 107 10.11 -6.55 15.77
CA LYS A 107 10.61 -5.37 15.04
C LYS A 107 10.36 -4.10 15.84
N PRO A 108 11.26 -3.10 15.75
CA PRO A 108 11.10 -1.85 16.50
C PRO A 108 9.91 -1.04 16.01
N GLU A 109 9.50 -0.04 16.79
CA GLU A 109 8.37 0.86 16.49
C GLU A 109 8.54 1.69 15.19
N SER A 110 9.75 1.75 14.68
CA SER A 110 10.05 2.35 13.38
C SER A 110 9.62 1.47 12.19
N TRP A 111 9.44 0.15 12.36
CA TRP A 111 9.01 -0.74 11.26
C TRP A 111 7.51 -0.62 11.02
N ARG A 112 7.08 -0.24 9.82
CA ARG A 112 5.65 -0.15 9.44
C ARG A 112 5.34 -1.07 8.27
N LEU A 113 4.13 -1.63 8.28
CA LEU A 113 3.61 -2.38 7.13
C LEU A 113 3.05 -1.38 6.12
N ALA A 114 3.80 -1.12 5.05
CA ALA A 114 3.41 -0.15 4.02
C ALA A 114 2.02 -0.42 3.41
N CYS A 115 1.59 -1.69 3.39
CA CYS A 115 0.27 -2.11 2.92
C CYS A 115 -0.89 -1.62 3.81
N GLN A 116 -0.64 -1.37 5.10
CA GLN A 116 -1.66 -0.99 6.09
C GLN A 116 -1.55 0.49 6.48
N THR A 117 -0.39 1.11 6.29
CA THR A 117 -0.14 2.48 6.72
C THR A 117 -0.73 3.49 5.73
N ILE A 118 -1.65 4.32 6.22
CA ILE A 118 -2.14 5.52 5.53
C ILE A 118 -1.17 6.66 5.80
N VAL A 119 -0.85 7.42 4.76
CA VAL A 119 0.03 8.58 4.85
C VAL A 119 -0.81 9.82 5.13
N GLY A 120 -0.70 10.39 6.34
CA GLY A 120 -1.39 11.62 6.71
C GLY A 120 -2.85 11.45 7.14
N ASN A 121 -3.36 12.46 7.87
CA ASN A 121 -4.75 12.53 8.35
C ASN A 121 -5.51 13.74 7.79
N LYS A 122 -5.36 14.04 6.49
CA LYS A 122 -6.05 15.12 5.72
C LYS A 122 -5.87 16.56 6.22
N LYS A 123 -5.29 16.73 7.41
CA LYS A 123 -4.97 17.99 8.10
C LYS A 123 -3.47 18.13 8.31
N ASN A 124 -2.75 17.01 8.38
CA ASN A 124 -1.31 16.95 8.60
C ASN A 124 -0.58 16.97 7.26
N SER A 125 0.30 17.94 7.10
CA SER A 125 1.39 17.95 6.13
C SER A 125 2.70 17.68 6.86
N GLY A 126 3.70 17.21 6.15
CA GLY A 126 4.99 16.93 6.77
C GLY A 126 5.91 16.16 5.86
N LYS A 127 7.02 15.72 6.46
CA LYS A 127 8.07 15.01 5.77
C LYS A 127 8.27 13.64 6.41
N VAL A 128 8.26 12.59 5.61
CA VAL A 128 8.46 11.21 6.07
C VAL A 128 9.67 10.64 5.38
N VAL A 129 10.65 10.22 6.17
CA VAL A 129 11.87 9.57 5.66
C VAL A 129 11.74 8.08 5.90
N VAL A 130 11.80 7.32 4.80
CA VAL A 130 11.64 5.87 4.80
C VAL A 130 12.91 5.21 4.28
N GLN A 131 13.52 4.35 5.09
CA GLN A 131 14.59 3.48 4.63
C GLN A 131 14.03 2.24 3.95
N ARG A 132 14.52 1.99 2.74
CA ARG A 132 14.18 0.81 1.96
C ARG A 132 15.19 -0.29 2.27
N PHE A 133 14.69 -1.49 2.53
CA PHE A 133 15.53 -2.68 2.60
C PHE A 133 15.35 -3.49 1.33
N PRO A 134 16.41 -4.16 0.83
CA PRO A 134 16.25 -5.07 -0.30
C PRO A 134 15.27 -6.16 0.11
N GLN A 135 14.42 -6.61 -0.83
CA GLN A 135 13.64 -7.82 -0.58
C GLN A 135 14.61 -8.94 -0.21
N TRP A 136 14.28 -9.69 0.85
CA TRP A 136 15.01 -10.89 1.18
C TRP A 136 14.97 -11.82 -0.03
N LYS A 137 16.10 -11.90 -0.74
CA LYS A 137 16.32 -12.96 -1.72
C LYS A 137 16.24 -14.26 -0.92
N LYS A 138 15.25 -15.08 -1.27
CA LYS A 138 15.15 -16.46 -0.80
C LYS A 138 16.02 -17.34 -1.68
#